data_AF-A0A356L242-F1
#
_entry.id   AF-A0A356L242-F1
#
_cell.length_a   1.000
_cell.length_b   1.000
_cell.length_c   1.000
_cell.angle_alpha   90.00
_cell.angle_beta   90.00
_cell.angle_gamma   90.00
#
_symmetry.space_group_name_H-M   'P 1'
#
loop_
_entity.id
_entity.type
_entity.pdbx_description
1 polymer ?
#
loop_
_entity_poly.entity_id
_entity_poly.type
_entity_poly.pdbx_seq_one_letter_code
_entity_poly.pdbx_strand_id
1 'polypeptide(L)' 'MKLGTKELAVPLLQGGMGVGVSLGGLAGAVAREGALGCISTA' A
#
# COMPACT_ATOMS: atom_id res chain seq x y z
N MET A 1 -13.59 2.43 -1.61
CA MET A 1 -13.33 1.70 -2.88
C MET A 1 -13.10 0.23 -2.56
N LYS A 2 -13.76 -0.70 -3.24
CA LYS A 2 -13.65 -2.14 -2.95
C LYS A 2 -12.64 -2.81 -3.86
N LEU A 3 -11.67 -3.51 -3.28
CA LEU A 3 -10.69 -4.32 -4.00
C LEU A 3 -10.77 -5.77 -3.50
N GLY A 4 -11.33 -6.65 -4.33
CA GLY A 4 -11.66 -8.02 -3.93
C GLY A 4 -12.60 -8.04 -2.72
N THR A 5 -12.12 -8.58 -1.60
CA THR A 5 -12.86 -8.67 -0.32
C THR A 5 -12.54 -7.54 0.65
N LYS A 6 -11.60 -6.66 0.32
CA LYS A 6 -11.19 -5.53 1.17
C LYS A 6 -11.85 -4.23 0.70
N GLU A 7 -12.19 -3.39 1.66
CA GLU A 7 -12.66 -2.04 1.41
C GLU A 7 -11.62 -1.03 1.88
N LEU A 8 -11.28 -0.10 0.99
CA LEU A 8 -10.34 0.99 1.22
C LEU A 8 -11.12 2.25 1.56
N ALA A 9 -10.74 2.89 2.67
CA ALA A 9 -11.30 4.17 3.09
C ALA A 9 -10.82 5.30 2.17
N VAL A 10 -9.57 5.24 1.75
CA VAL A 10 -8.96 6.16 0.79
C VAL A 10 -8.70 5.40 -0.51
N PRO A 11 -9.22 5.85 -1.67
CA PRO A 11 -9.04 5.17 -2.96
C PRO A 11 -7.63 5.44 -3.53
N LEU A 12 -6.59 5.17 -2.74
CA LEU A 12 -5.19 5.38 -3.07
C LEU A 12 -4.42 4.06 -2.93
N LEU A 13 -3.55 3.81 -3.91
CA LEU A 13 -2.64 2.68 -3.91
C LEU A 13 -1.21 3.22 -3.99
N GLN A 14 -0.37 2.80 -3.05
CA GLN A 14 1.05 3.10 -3.08
C GLN A 14 1.74 2.21 -4.13
N GLY A 15 2.46 2.83 -5.06
CA GLY A 15 3.26 2.09 -6.05
C GLY A 15 4.43 1.34 -5.38
N GLY A 16 4.74 0.15 -5.88
CA GLY A 16 5.92 -0.61 -5.44
C GLY A 16 7.17 -0.19 -6.19
N MET A 17 8.13 0.42 -5.49
CA MET A 17 9.45 0.80 -6.02
C MET A 17 10.55 -0.07 -5.41
N GLY A 18 11.23 -0.87 -6.25
CA GLY A 18 12.32 -1.80 -5.91
C GLY A 18 13.68 -1.15 -5.60
N VAL A 19 13.69 0.14 -5.29
CA VAL A 19 14.89 0.90 -4.91
C VAL A 19 14.94 1.17 -3.40
N GLY A 20 14.29 0.32 -2.61
CA GLY A 20 14.23 0.43 -1.14
C GLY A 20 13.20 1.42 -0.59
N VAL A 21 12.36 2.02 -1.44
CA VAL A 21 11.31 2.96 -1.01
C VAL A 21 10.07 2.21 -0.49
N SER A 22 9.67 1.14 -1.18
CA SER A 22 8.47 0.37 -0.86
C SER A 22 8.77 -0.84 0.01
N LEU A 23 9.27 -0.58 1.22
CA LEU A 23 9.49 -1.57 2.28
C LEU A 23 8.28 -1.64 3.22
N GLY A 24 8.32 -2.54 4.21
CA GLY A 24 7.25 -2.74 5.18
C GLY A 24 6.83 -1.48 5.95
N GLY A 25 7.74 -0.52 6.16
CA GLY A 25 7.45 0.74 6.84
C GLY A 25 6.46 1.64 6.07
N LEU A 26 6.79 2.02 4.84
CA LEU A 26 5.91 2.85 4.01
C LEU A 26 4.58 2.13 3.71
N ALA A 27 4.63 0.85 3.35
CA ALA A 27 3.43 0.06 3.09
C ALA A 27 2.50 -0.02 4.31
N GLY A 28 3.07 -0.19 5.51
CA GLY A 28 2.33 -0.19 6.77
C GLY A 28 1.73 1.17 7.11
N ALA A 29 2.45 2.27 6.87
CA ALA A 29 1.94 3.62 7.06
C ALA A 29 0.74 3.90 6.14
N VAL A 30 0.85 3.55 4.85
CA VAL A 30 -0.25 3.70 3.88
C VAL A 30 -1.48 2.87 4.29
N ALA A 31 -1.26 1.64 4.76
CA ALA A 31 -2.34 0.78 5.26
C ALA A 31 -3.03 1.35 6.50
N ARG A 32 -2.29 2.01 7.41
CA ARG A 32 -2.85 2.69 8.59
C ARG A 32 -3.76 3.86 8.23
N GLU A 33 -3.46 4.58 7.15
CA GLU A 33 -4.30 5.66 6.62
C GLU A 33 -5.52 5.14 5.83
N GLY A 34 -5.72 3.82 5.76
CA GLY A 34 -6.87 3.22 5.08
C GLY A 34 -6.74 3.13 3.55
N ALA A 35 -5.50 3.26 3.05
CA ALA A 35 -5.11 3.04 1.65
C ALA A 35 -4.40 1.68 1.48
N LEU A 36 -4.02 1.32 0.25
CA LEU A 36 -3.32 0.07 -0.02
C LEU A 36 -1.80 0.28 -0.11
N GLY A 37 -1.05 -0.29 0.84
CA GLY A 37 0.41 -0.34 0.81
C GLY A 37 0.93 -1.55 0.01
N CYS A 38 1.99 -1.35 -0.77
CA CYS A 38 2.67 -2.40 -1.54
C CYS A 38 4.11 -2.58 -1.05
N ILE A 39 4.52 -3.83 -0.80
CA ILE A 39 5.92 -4.18 -0.53
C ILE A 39 6.54 -4.66 -1.84
N SER A 40 7.64 -4.03 -2.25
CA SER A 40 8.37 -4.45 -3.45
C SER A 40 9.33 -5.60 -3.13
N THR A 41 9.32 -6.63 -3.95
CA THR A 41 10.22 -7.80 -3.89
C THR A 41 11.23 -7.81 -5.04
N ALA A 42 11.30 -6.71 -5.80
CA ALA A 42 12.24 -6.54 -6.90
C ALA A 42 13.67 -6.36 -6.40
#